data_AF-A0A144R8U2-F1
#
_entry.id   AF-A0A144R8U2-F1
#
_cell.length_a   1.000
_cell.length_b   1.000
_cell.length_c   1.000
_cell.angle_alpha   90.00
_cell.angle_beta   90.00
_cell.angle_gamma   90.00
#
_symmetry.space_group_name_H-M   'P 1'
#
loop_
_entity.id
_entity.type
_entity.pdbx_description
1 polymer ?
#
loop_
_entity_poly.entity_id
_entity_poly.type
_entity_poly.pdbx_seq_one_letter_code
_entity_poly.pdbx_strand_id
1 'polypeptide(L)' 'MAANRLPQATHPYTRTLWTCRPNANTFGQMLPTLDRSQPWKETDHDAR' A
#
# COMPACT_ATOMS: atom_id res chain seq x y z
N MET A 1 -7.34 -8.06 8.47
CA MET A 1 -7.56 -6.58 8.53
C MET A 1 -8.72 -6.23 7.62
N ALA A 2 -9.69 -5.43 8.08
CA ALA A 2 -10.81 -4.97 7.23
C ALA A 2 -10.34 -3.86 6.26
N ALA A 3 -10.96 -3.78 5.08
CA ALA A 3 -10.53 -2.87 4.00
C ALA A 3 -10.55 -1.38 4.39
N ASN A 4 -11.41 -1.00 5.35
CA ASN A 4 -11.48 0.35 5.92
C ASN A 4 -10.27 0.73 6.79
N ARG A 5 -9.45 -0.25 7.21
CA ARG A 5 -8.22 -0.02 8.00
C ARG A 5 -6.98 0.11 7.13
N LEU A 6 -7.09 -0.15 5.82
CA LEU A 6 -5.98 -0.03 4.86
C LEU A 6 -5.40 1.39 4.75
N PRO A 7 -6.18 2.49 4.80
CA PRO A 7 -5.63 3.85 4.82
C PRO A 7 -4.75 4.14 6.06
N GLN A 8 -5.03 3.44 7.17
CA GLN A 8 -4.33 3.57 8.45
C GLN A 8 -3.30 2.45 8.67
N ALA A 9 -3.04 1.62 7.66
CA ALA A 9 -2.08 0.55 7.79
C ALA A 9 -0.67 1.12 7.96
N THR A 10 0.00 0.74 9.04
CA THR A 10 1.40 1.11 9.32
C THR A 10 2.36 0.37 8.39
N HIS A 11 1.95 -0.79 7.86
CA HIS A 11 2.81 -1.61 7.04
C HIS A 11 3.05 -0.95 5.67
N PRO A 12 4.31 -0.66 5.29
CA PRO A 12 4.63 0.11 4.09
C PRO A 12 4.12 -0.57 2.82
N TYR A 13 4.24 -1.90 2.71
CA TYR A 13 3.72 -2.65 1.56
C TYR A 13 2.19 -2.50 1.40
N THR A 14 1.44 -2.60 2.49
CA THR A 14 -0.03 -2.47 2.47
C THR A 14 -0.46 -1.05 2.12
N ARG A 15 0.30 -0.05 2.59
CA ARG A 15 0.06 1.36 2.25
C ARG A 15 0.36 1.64 0.78
N THR A 16 1.45 1.09 0.24
CA THR A 16 1.77 1.23 -1.19
C THR A 16 0.72 0.55 -2.06
N LEU A 17 0.28 -0.66 -1.73
CA LEU A 17 -0.83 -1.31 -2.43
C LEU A 17 -2.13 -0.51 -2.40
N TRP A 18 -2.44 0.14 -1.26
CA TRP A 18 -3.60 1.01 -1.15
C TRP A 18 -3.49 2.23 -2.06
N THR A 19 -2.31 2.85 -2.17
CA THR A 19 -2.09 4.00 -3.06
C THR A 19 -2.12 3.66 -4.54
N CYS A 20 -1.82 2.41 -4.91
CA CYS A 20 -1.94 1.94 -6.29
C CYS A 20 -3.39 1.71 -6.74
N ARG A 21 -4.39 1.86 -5.85
CA ARG A 21 -5.79 1.59 -6.16
C ARG A 21 -6.46 2.78 -6.86
N PRO A 22 -7.23 2.54 -7.94
CA PRO A 22 -8.06 3.58 -8.54
C PRO A 22 -9.10 4.10 -7.55
N ASN A 23 -9.24 5.42 -7.46
CA ASN A 23 -10.30 6.09 -6.72
C ASN A 23 -10.83 7.29 -7.54
N ALA A 24 -11.90 7.94 -7.05
CA ALA A 24 -12.52 9.05 -7.76
C ALA A 24 -11.56 10.24 -8.02
N ASN A 25 -10.55 10.43 -7.17
CA ASN A 25 -9.57 11.51 -7.31
C ASN A 25 -8.46 11.18 -8.31
N THR A 26 -8.27 9.92 -8.67
CA THR A 26 -7.25 9.48 -9.65
C THR A 26 -7.84 9.29 -11.05
N PHE A 27 -9.06 9.77 -11.29
CA PHE A 27 -9.72 9.62 -12.58
C PHE A 27 -8.98 10.44 -13.65
N GLY A 28 -8.50 9.77 -14.70
CA GLY A 28 -7.71 10.42 -15.76
C GLY A 28 -6.23 10.67 -15.42
N GLN A 29 -5.73 10.20 -14.27
CA GLN A 29 -4.33 10.29 -13.88
C GLN A 29 -3.66 8.91 -13.89
N MET A 30 -2.36 8.86 -14.21
CA MET A 30 -1.59 7.61 -14.07
C MET A 30 -1.46 7.24 -12.59
N LEU A 31 -1.87 6.02 -12.26
CA LEU A 31 -1.69 5.47 -10.93
C LEU A 31 -0.21 5.13 -10.68
N PRO A 32 0.29 5.33 -9.45
CA PRO A 32 1.63 4.87 -9.10
C PRO A 32 1.67 3.35 -9.21
N THR A 33 2.73 2.82 -9.82
CA THR A 33 2.98 1.38 -9.89
C THR A 33 3.88 0.94 -8.74
N LEU A 34 3.62 -0.25 -8.24
CA LEU A 34 4.43 -0.87 -7.20
C LEU A 34 5.78 -1.29 -7.79
N ASP A 35 6.87 -0.66 -7.37
CA ASP A 35 8.22 -1.06 -7.78
C ASP A 35 8.68 -2.31 -7.02
N ARG A 36 8.60 -3.47 -7.68
CA ARG A 36 8.99 -4.79 -7.12
C ARG A 36 10.49 -5.09 -7.22
N SER A 37 11.28 -4.20 -7.82
CA SER A 37 12.73 -4.40 -7.95
C SER A 37 13.47 -4.21 -6.62
N GLN A 38 12.89 -3.44 -5.69
CA GLN A 38 13.42 -3.32 -4.35
C GLN A 38 13.03 -4.54 -3.50
N PRO A 39 14.00 -5.19 -2.82
CA PRO A 39 13.68 -6.19 -1.82
C PRO A 39 12.90 -5.50 -0.71
N TRP A 40 11.60 -5.79 -0.64
CA TRP A 40 10.73 -5.32 0.43
C TRP A 40 11.29 -5.84 1.74
N LYS A 41 11.95 -4.98 2.51
CA LYS A 41 12.20 -5.28 3.92
C LYS A 41 10.87 -5.11 4.65
N GLU A 42 10.14 -6.21 4.75
CA GLU A 42 9.17 -6.38 5.82
C GLU A 42 9.92 -6.07 7.12
N THR A 43 9.58 -4.94 7.73
CA THR A 43 10.08 -4.63 9.07
C THR A 43 9.35 -5.63 9.93
N ASP A 44 10.09 -6.65 10.36
CA ASP A 44 9.64 -7.76 11.20
C ASP A 44 8.59 -7.25 12.19
N HIS A 45 7.33 -7.56 11.90
CA HIS A 45 6.23 -7.26 12.80
C HIS A 45 6.10 -8.46 13.75
N ASP A 46 7.22 -8.83 14.39
CA ASP A 46 7.18 -9.67 15.58
C ASP A 46 6.56 -8.85 16.72
N ALA A 47 5.25 -9.03 16.83
CA ALA A 47 4.52 -8.70 18.02
C ALA A 47 3.54 -9.84 18.27
N ARG A 48 4.08 -11.00 18.62
CA ARG A 48 3.40 -11.91 19.54
C ARG A 48 4.37 -12.73 20.38
#